data_AF-A0A8T7K8Z2-F1
#
_entry.id   AF-A0A8T7K8Z2-F1
#
_cell.length_a   1.000
_cell.length_b   1.000
_cell.length_c   1.000
_cell.angle_alpha   90.00
_cell.angle_beta   90.00
_cell.angle_gamma   90.00
#
_symmetry.space_group_name_H-M   'P 1'
#
loop_
_entity.id
_entity.type
_entity.pdbx_description
1 polymer ?
#
loop_
_entity_poly.entity_id
_entity_poly.type
_entity_poly.pdbx_seq_one_letter_code
_entity_poly.pdbx_strand_id
1 'polypeptide(L)'
;MNCVELFPSLSHCIETTAREEFRNSVNQYTEGGCENKKLEKKIELLKAFLESMDFKKLRSQSEKHLVEGKKVKFIIRWKEGKPSYEMVVIKATD
;
A
#
# COMPACT_ATOMS: atom_id res chain seq x y z
N MET A 1 -16.25 0.71 1.76
CA MET A 1 -15.13 -0.12 1.29
C MET A 1 -13.84 0.58 1.71
N ASN A 2 -13.03 -0.05 2.58
CA ASN A 2 -11.76 0.52 3.02
C ASN A 2 -10.66 -0.02 2.10
N CYS A 3 -10.19 0.82 1.18
CA CYS A 3 -9.05 0.52 0.33
C CYS A 3 -7.88 1.41 0.74
N VAL A 4 -6.65 0.91 0.59
CA VAL A 4 -5.42 1.66 0.83
C VAL A 4 -4.67 1.81 -0.48
N GLU A 5 -4.30 3.05 -0.78
CA GLU A 5 -3.62 3.41 -2.02
C GLU A 5 -2.16 3.71 -1.70
N LEU A 6 -1.26 2.91 -2.25
CA LEU A 6 0.18 3.09 -2.09
C LEU A 6 0.82 3.43 -3.42
N PHE A 7 1.81 4.31 -3.38
CA PHE A 7 2.50 4.82 -4.55
C PHE A 7 4.00 4.56 -4.43
N PRO A 8 4.48 3.37 -4.85
CA PRO A 8 5.90 3.11 -4.88
C PRO A 8 6.58 3.95 -5.97
N SER A 9 7.86 4.23 -5.74
CA SER A 9 8.76 4.97 -6.61
C SER A 9 10.11 4.27 -6.68
N LEU A 10 10.99 4.69 -7.59
CA LEU A 10 12.34 4.12 -7.71
C LEU A 10 13.13 4.18 -6.39
N SER A 11 12.93 5.24 -5.62
CA SER A 11 13.57 5.43 -4.31
C SER A 11 12.80 4.79 -3.14
N HIS A 12 11.47 4.65 -3.26
CA HIS A 12 10.62 4.09 -2.21
C HIS A 12 9.83 2.90 -2.71
N CYS A 13 10.32 1.71 -2.36
CA CYS A 13 9.68 0.46 -2.71
C CYS A 13 8.33 0.31 -2.01
N ILE A 14 7.46 -0.53 -2.57
CA ILE A 14 6.12 -0.82 -2.04
C ILE A 14 6.14 -1.27 -0.57
N GLU A 15 7.18 -1.99 -0.15
CA GLU A 15 7.38 -2.37 1.25
C GLU A 15 7.55 -1.14 2.15
N THR A 16 8.47 -0.24 1.79
CA THR A 16 8.74 0.98 2.57
C THR A 16 7.50 1.86 2.63
N THR A 17 6.86 2.10 1.49
CA THR A 17 5.62 2.90 1.42
C THR A 17 4.51 2.28 2.27
N ALA A 18 4.35 0.96 2.24
CA ALA A 18 3.36 0.26 3.08
C ALA A 18 3.68 0.38 4.58
N ARG A 19 4.96 0.24 4.97
CA ARG A 19 5.41 0.38 6.36
C ARG A 19 5.22 1.81 6.88
N GLU A 20 5.54 2.81 6.07
CA GLU A 20 5.33 4.22 6.41
C GLU A 20 3.84 4.52 6.60
N GLU A 21 3.00 4.10 5.66
CA GLU A 21 1.54 4.29 5.78
C GLU A 21 0.95 3.54 6.98
N PHE A 22 1.46 2.35 7.29
CA PHE A 22 1.08 1.60 8.49
C PHE A 22 1.45 2.38 9.75
N ARG A 23 2.71 2.82 9.86
CA ARG A 23 3.19 3.57 11.02
C ARG A 23 2.44 4.89 11.19
N ASN A 24 2.20 5.62 10.10
CA ASN A 24 1.42 6.85 10.09
C ASN A 24 -0.01 6.59 10.59
N SER A 25 -0.66 5.53 10.07
CA SER A 25 -2.02 5.17 10.48
C SER A 25 -2.09 4.79 11.97
N VAL A 26 -1.10 4.06 12.48
CA VAL A 26 -0.98 3.70 13.91
C VAL A 26 -0.74 4.94 14.77
N ASN A 27 0.14 5.85 14.33
CA ASN A 27 0.41 7.10 15.04
C ASN A 27 -0.88 7.93 15.14
N GLN A 28 -1.58 8.13 14.02
CA GLN A 28 -2.86 8.83 13.98
C GLN A 28 -3.93 8.16 14.85
N TYR A 29 -3.95 6.82 14.92
CA TYR A 29 -4.88 6.09 15.79
C TYR A 29 -4.58 6.33 17.27
N THR A 30 -3.29 6.43 17.62
CA THR A 30 -2.83 6.66 18.99
C THR A 30 -3.06 8.11 19.42
N GLU A 31 -2.85 9.07 18.51
CA GLU A 31 -3.05 10.51 18.74
C GLU A 31 -4.52 10.93 18.70
N GLY A 32 -5.34 10.30 17.86
CA GLY A 32 -6.72 10.70 17.57
C GLY A 32 -7.80 10.08 18.47
N GLY A 33 -7.43 9.22 19.42
CA GLY A 33 -8.37 8.50 20.28
C GLY A 33 -9.00 7.27 19.61
N CYS A 34 -9.24 6.24 20.41
CA CYS A 34 -9.59 4.85 20.04
C CYS A 34 -10.90 4.67 19.21
N GLU A 35 -11.63 5.73 18.88
CA GLU A 35 -12.93 5.63 18.19
C GLU A 35 -12.82 5.53 16.67
N ASN A 36 -11.61 5.57 16.11
CA ASN A 36 -11.41 5.59 14.68
C ASN A 36 -11.39 4.18 14.07
N LYS A 37 -12.54 3.50 14.07
CA LYS A 37 -12.75 2.16 13.44
C LYS A 37 -12.30 2.11 11.98
N LYS A 38 -12.23 3.26 11.30
CA LYS A 38 -11.72 3.36 9.92
C LYS A 38 -10.20 3.19 9.87
N LEU A 39 -9.47 3.81 10.80
CA LEU A 39 -8.02 3.65 10.96
C LEU A 39 -7.67 2.23 11.42
N GLU A 40 -8.41 1.66 12.37
CA GLU A 40 -8.19 0.28 12.82
C GLU A 40 -8.25 -0.72 11.63
N LYS A 41 -9.31 -0.64 10.81
CA LYS A 41 -9.43 -1.45 9.59
C LYS A 41 -8.32 -1.20 8.57
N LYS A 42 -7.81 0.04 8.49
CA LYS A 42 -6.69 0.41 7.62
C LYS A 42 -5.38 -0.23 8.09
N ILE A 43 -5.12 -0.15 9.39
CA ILE A 43 -3.96 -0.72 10.07
C ILE A 43 -3.95 -2.24 9.91
N GLU A 44 -5.09 -2.90 10.16
CA GLU A 44 -5.21 -4.34 10.02
C GLU A 44 -4.98 -4.80 8.57
N LEU A 45 -5.54 -4.09 7.59
CA LEU A 45 -5.31 -4.38 6.17
C LEU A 45 -3.83 -4.22 5.78
N LEU A 46 -3.20 -3.12 6.20
CA LEU A 46 -1.79 -2.86 5.94
C LEU A 46 -0.88 -3.88 6.61
N LYS A 47 -1.20 -4.28 7.84
CA LYS A 47 -0.48 -5.33 8.57
C LYS A 47 -0.57 -6.66 7.83
N ALA A 48 -1.78 -7.10 7.49
CA ALA A 48 -1.99 -8.35 6.77
C ALA A 48 -1.29 -8.33 5.40
N PHE A 49 -1.30 -7.19 4.70
CA PHE A 49 -0.56 -6.99 3.46
C PHE A 49 0.96 -7.10 3.66
N LEU A 50 1.50 -6.48 4.72
CA LEU A 50 2.93 -6.59 5.09
C LEU A 50 3.34 -8.01 5.45
N GLU A 51 2.45 -8.83 6.01
CA GLU A 51 2.74 -10.22 6.39
C GLU A 51 2.51 -11.22 5.25
N SER A 52 1.59 -10.95 4.32
CA SER A 52 1.16 -11.93 3.30
C SER A 52 1.82 -11.73 1.93
N MET A 53 2.45 -10.59 1.65
CA MET A 53 2.87 -10.24 0.29
C MET A 53 4.34 -10.49 -0.01
N ASP A 54 4.60 -10.87 -1.25
CA ASP A 54 5.95 -11.07 -1.77
C ASP A 54 6.52 -9.74 -2.31
N PHE A 55 7.13 -8.95 -1.42
CA PHE A 55 7.69 -7.64 -1.77
C PHE A 55 8.79 -7.70 -2.82
N LYS A 56 9.53 -8.81 -2.88
CA LYS A 56 10.57 -9.01 -3.89
C LYS A 56 9.96 -9.05 -5.29
N LYS A 57 8.87 -9.80 -5.46
CA LYS A 57 8.12 -9.85 -6.72
C LYS A 57 7.45 -8.52 -7.05
N LEU A 58 6.78 -7.90 -6.07
CA LEU A 58 6.10 -6.61 -6.24
C LEU A 58 7.06 -5.49 -6.66
N ARG A 59 8.23 -5.43 -6.02
CA ARG A 59 9.29 -4.48 -6.35
C ARG A 59 9.75 -4.68 -7.78
N SER A 60 10.09 -5.91 -8.17
CA SER A 60 10.58 -6.19 -9.52
C SER A 60 9.54 -5.84 -10.60
N GLN A 61 8.24 -6.07 -10.36
CA GLN A 61 7.20 -5.65 -11.30
C GLN A 61 7.04 -4.13 -11.37
N SER A 62 7.03 -3.46 -10.22
CA SER A 62 6.86 -2.01 -10.15
C SER A 62 8.05 -1.29 -10.79
N GLU A 63 9.26 -1.75 -10.48
CA GLU A 63 10.51 -1.15 -10.95
C GLU A 63 10.57 -1.15 -12.48
N LYS A 64 10.16 -2.24 -13.15
CA LYS A 64 10.06 -2.30 -14.63
C LYS A 64 9.22 -1.18 -15.21
N HIS A 65 8.10 -0.84 -14.59
CA HIS A 65 7.25 0.25 -15.05
C HIS A 65 7.78 1.63 -14.67
N LEU A 66 8.36 1.76 -13.47
CA LEU A 66 8.93 3.00 -12.97
C LEU A 66 10.16 3.44 -13.77
N VAL A 67 11.01 2.50 -14.22
CA VAL A 67 12.18 2.82 -15.08
C VAL A 67 11.76 3.24 -16.49
N GLU A 68 10.57 2.83 -16.95
CA GLU A 68 9.97 3.32 -18.21
C GLU A 68 9.36 4.72 -18.07
N GLY A 69 9.49 5.39 -16.91
CA GLY A 69 8.89 6.69 -16.63
C GLY A 69 7.38 6.64 -16.32
N LYS A 70 6.82 5.44 -16.13
CA LYS A 70 5.40 5.27 -15.76
C LYS A 70 5.26 5.36 -14.25
N LYS A 71 4.09 5.80 -13.77
CA LYS A 71 3.76 5.74 -12.33
C LYS A 71 3.03 4.44 -12.04
N VAL A 72 3.27 3.89 -10.85
CA VAL A 72 2.60 2.67 -10.40
C VAL A 72 1.83 2.99 -9.12
N LYS A 73 0.61 2.46 -9.02
CA LYS A 73 -0.28 2.59 -7.88
C LYS A 73 -0.73 1.21 -7.44
N PHE A 74 -0.67 0.94 -6.15
CA PHE A 74 -1.19 -0.28 -5.53
C PHE A 74 -2.45 0.04 -4.76
N ILE A 75 -3.54 -0.64 -5.09
CA ILE A 75 -4.82 -0.53 -4.40
C ILE A 75 -5.02 -1.80 -3.58
N ILE A 76 -4.83 -1.70 -2.27
CA ILE A 76 -4.97 -2.80 -1.33
C ILE A 76 -6.40 -2.80 -0.79
N ARG A 77 -7.04 -3.97 -0.77
CA ARG A 77 -8.42 -4.16 -0.27
C ARG A 77 -8.60 -5.55 0.31
N TRP A 78 -9.51 -5.68 1.25
CA TRP A 78 -9.99 -6.99 1.70
C TRP A 78 -10.79 -7.66 0.59
N LYS A 79 -10.38 -8.88 0.21
CA LYS A 79 -11.12 -9.74 -0.72
C LYS A 79 -11.20 -11.14 -0.10
N GLU A 80 -12.41 -11.62 0.13
CA GLU A 80 -12.66 -12.96 0.70
C GLU A 80 -11.87 -13.24 2.00
N GLY A 81 -11.78 -12.23 2.88
CA GLY A 81 -11.07 -12.35 4.16
C GLY A 81 -9.54 -12.34 4.06
N LYS A 82 -8.96 -12.04 2.89
CA LYS A 82 -7.52 -11.91 2.68
C LYS A 82 -7.15 -10.52 2.13
N PRO A 83 -5.96 -9.99 2.46
CA PRO A 83 -5.46 -8.77 1.85
C PRO A 83 -5.16 -9.06 0.37
N SER A 84 -5.89 -8.41 -0.53
CA SER A 84 -5.64 -8.43 -1.96
C SER A 84 -5.14 -7.07 -2.43
N TYR A 85 -4.37 -7.06 -3.51
CA TYR A 85 -3.89 -5.83 -4.13
C TYR A 85 -4.17 -5.81 -5.61
N GLU A 86 -4.28 -4.61 -6.14
CA GLU A 86 -4.39 -4.34 -7.57
C GLU A 86 -3.29 -3.35 -7.95
N MET A 87 -2.43 -3.73 -8.88
CA MET A 87 -1.39 -2.87 -9.42
C MET A 87 -1.92 -2.16 -10.67
N VAL A 88 -1.98 -0.83 -10.60
CA VAL A 88 -2.42 0.03 -11.70
C VAL A 88 -1.22 0.83 -12.18
N VAL A 89 -0.88 0.70 -13.46
CA VAL A 89 0.18 1.48 -14.10
C VAL A 89 -0.46 2.71 -14.73
N ILE A 90 -0.16 3.88 -14.17
CA ILE A 90 -0.59 5.18 -14.67
C ILE A 90 0.49 5.66 -15.64
N LYS A 91 0.17 5.71 -16.93
CA LYS A 91 1.07 6.34 -17.92
C LYS A 91 1.12 7.84 -17.61
N ALA A 92 2.32 8.40 -17.51
CA ALA A 92 2.49 9.83 -17.69
C ALA A 92 2.20 10.08 -19.18
N THR A 93 1.01 10.59 -19.49
CA THR A 93 0.78 11.20 -20.80
C THR A 93 1.59 12.49 -20.81
N ASP A 94 2.53 12.56 -21.75
CA ASP A 94 3.28 13.75 -22.16
C ASP A 94 2.33 14.93 -22.46
#